data_AF-A0A3C1GET4-F1
#
_entry.id   AF-A0A3C1GET4-F1
#
_cell.length_a   1.000
_cell.length_b   1.000
_cell.length_c   1.000
_cell.angle_alpha   90.00
_cell.angle_beta   90.00
_cell.angle_gamma   90.00
#
_symmetry.space_group_name_H-M   'P 1'
#
loop_
_entity.id
_entity.type
_entity.pdbx_description
1 polymer ?
#
loop_
_entity_poly.entity_id
_entity_poly.type
_entity_poly.pdbx_seq_one_letter_code
_entity_poly.pdbx_strand_id
1 'polypeptide(L)'
;ETTARVAVAGVAKRLLAEFGISILSHVVEIGGLRIVPLELPWEEIKRRAEASEVRCADPTAERAMIEAIDQAKATGDTLGGVFEVVALGCPVGLGSYVHWDRKLDGRLAQAFCSIHAIKGAEIGMGFEAARRPGSQVHDEILFDRDAGFSRRTNSAGGLEGGVTNGQPVIVRAVMKPIATLRRPLQSVDVETKEVVEAVVERSDVCAVPAAGVVGEAMMAITLAQAVLEKFGGDSLEEIRRNYQGYQDSLKRW
;
A
#
# COMPACT_ATOMS: atom_id res chain seq x y z
N GLU A 1 17.65 6.19 -3.49
CA GLU A 1 17.15 5.79 -2.15
C GLU A 1 16.07 4.71 -2.25
N THR A 2 14.96 4.95 -2.95
CA THR A 2 13.84 3.97 -3.04
C THR A 2 14.24 2.65 -3.71
N THR A 3 15.19 2.66 -4.64
CA THR A 3 15.81 1.44 -5.20
C THR A 3 16.37 0.52 -4.12
N ALA A 4 17.02 1.08 -3.08
CA ALA A 4 17.56 0.28 -1.97
C ALA A 4 16.44 -0.30 -1.10
N ARG A 5 15.34 0.46 -0.89
CA ARG A 5 14.14 -0.06 -0.21
C ARG A 5 13.55 -1.26 -0.96
N VAL A 6 13.46 -1.16 -2.28
CA VAL A 6 12.96 -2.26 -3.13
C VAL A 6 13.90 -3.48 -3.08
N ALA A 7 15.22 -3.27 -3.07
CA ALA A 7 16.19 -4.36 -2.92
C ALA A 7 16.02 -5.11 -1.58
N VAL A 8 15.90 -4.38 -0.46
CA VAL A 8 15.62 -4.97 0.87
C VAL A 8 14.29 -5.71 0.87
N ALA A 9 13.26 -5.14 0.23
CA ALA A 9 11.97 -5.79 0.11
C ALA A 9 12.00 -7.07 -0.72
N GLY A 10 12.96 -7.25 -1.64
CA GLY A 10 13.17 -8.53 -2.31
C GLY A 10 13.41 -9.66 -1.31
N VAL A 11 14.25 -9.42 -0.30
CA VAL A 11 14.50 -10.37 0.80
C VAL A 11 13.25 -10.55 1.67
N ALA A 12 12.60 -9.45 2.04
CA ALA A 12 11.38 -9.49 2.86
C ALA A 12 10.24 -10.28 2.17
N LYS A 13 10.00 -10.05 0.88
CA LYS A 13 9.00 -10.78 0.08
C LYS A 13 9.34 -12.27 -0.02
N ARG A 14 10.63 -12.62 -0.15
CA ARG A 14 11.06 -14.04 -0.12
C ARG A 14 10.77 -14.71 1.21
N LEU A 15 11.02 -14.04 2.34
CA LEU A 15 10.67 -14.55 3.66
C LEU A 15 9.14 -14.70 3.82
N LEU A 16 8.39 -13.67 3.45
CA LEU A 16 6.92 -13.65 3.57
C LEU A 16 6.25 -14.76 2.74
N ALA A 17 6.79 -15.07 1.55
CA ALA A 17 6.29 -16.15 0.71
C ALA A 17 6.34 -17.54 1.40
N GLU A 18 7.26 -17.75 2.34
CA GLU A 18 7.36 -18.99 3.12
C GLU A 18 6.17 -19.20 4.07
N PHE A 19 5.39 -18.14 4.32
CA PHE A 19 4.18 -18.13 5.15
C PHE A 19 2.91 -17.88 4.33
N GLY A 20 3.00 -18.01 3.00
CA GLY A 20 1.87 -17.80 2.09
C GLY A 20 1.45 -16.33 1.93
N ILE A 21 2.28 -15.38 2.37
CA ILE A 21 1.98 -13.96 2.26
C ILE A 21 2.48 -13.44 0.90
N SER A 22 1.56 -12.91 0.10
CA SER A 22 1.86 -12.27 -1.18
C SER A 22 1.45 -10.80 -1.15
N ILE A 23 2.17 -9.95 -1.91
CA ILE A 23 1.94 -8.51 -1.94
C ILE A 23 1.85 -8.05 -3.40
N LEU A 24 0.88 -7.21 -3.70
CA LEU A 24 0.66 -6.58 -5.00
C LEU A 24 0.27 -5.11 -4.83
N SER A 25 0.38 -4.35 -5.91
CA SER A 25 -0.16 -2.99 -5.98
C SER A 25 -0.82 -2.72 -7.32
N HIS A 26 -1.74 -1.77 -7.32
CA HIS A 26 -2.31 -1.16 -8.51
C HIS A 26 -2.59 0.32 -8.28
N VAL A 27 -2.62 1.09 -9.34
CA VAL A 27 -2.96 2.51 -9.32
C VAL A 27 -4.47 2.65 -9.38
N VAL A 28 -5.02 3.46 -8.46
CA VAL A 28 -6.47 3.69 -8.34
C VAL A 28 -6.87 5.11 -8.71
N GLU A 29 -5.90 6.04 -8.81
CA GLU A 29 -6.15 7.42 -9.23
C GLU A 29 -4.88 8.05 -9.81
N ILE A 30 -4.99 8.78 -10.93
CA ILE A 30 -3.96 9.73 -11.42
C ILE A 30 -4.66 11.01 -11.85
N GLY A 31 -4.15 12.17 -11.41
CA GLY A 31 -4.67 13.47 -11.86
C GLY A 31 -6.16 13.69 -11.59
N GLY A 32 -6.72 13.07 -10.54
CA GLY A 32 -8.15 13.14 -10.22
C GLY A 32 -9.04 12.12 -10.95
N LEU A 33 -8.48 11.36 -11.90
CA LEU A 33 -9.18 10.27 -12.58
C LEU A 33 -9.13 9.02 -11.70
N ARG A 34 -10.20 8.77 -10.96
CA ARG A 34 -10.30 7.69 -9.98
C ARG A 34 -11.10 6.50 -10.52
N ILE A 35 -10.64 5.29 -10.23
CA ILE A 35 -11.39 4.05 -10.53
C ILE A 35 -12.48 3.78 -9.50
N VAL A 36 -13.52 3.08 -9.94
CA VAL A 36 -14.45 2.41 -9.01
C VAL A 36 -13.75 1.13 -8.50
N PRO A 37 -13.94 0.74 -7.22
CA PRO A 37 -13.41 -0.51 -6.72
C PRO A 37 -13.78 -1.69 -7.63
N LEU A 38 -12.79 -2.49 -8.00
CA LEU A 38 -12.96 -3.60 -8.93
C LEU A 38 -13.47 -4.83 -8.19
N GLU A 39 -14.58 -5.40 -8.65
CA GLU A 39 -15.10 -6.69 -8.18
C GLU A 39 -14.37 -7.84 -8.89
N LEU A 40 -13.06 -7.92 -8.70
CA LEU A 40 -12.19 -8.93 -9.31
C LEU A 40 -11.34 -9.62 -8.25
N PRO A 41 -10.96 -10.90 -8.45
CA PRO A 41 -9.96 -11.54 -7.62
C PRO A 41 -8.64 -10.76 -7.62
N TRP A 42 -7.95 -10.72 -6.50
CA TRP A 42 -6.70 -9.97 -6.36
C TRP A 42 -5.60 -10.41 -7.36
N GLU A 43 -5.53 -11.70 -7.69
CA GLU A 43 -4.59 -12.21 -8.71
C GLU A 43 -4.91 -11.68 -10.11
N GLU A 44 -6.19 -11.46 -10.43
CA GLU A 44 -6.62 -10.83 -11.68
C GLU A 44 -6.23 -9.35 -11.70
N ILE A 45 -6.46 -8.63 -10.60
CA ILE A 45 -6.06 -7.22 -10.44
C ILE A 45 -4.55 -7.09 -10.62
N LYS A 46 -3.76 -7.94 -9.96
CA LYS A 46 -2.30 -7.98 -10.10
C LYS A 46 -1.89 -8.18 -11.55
N ARG A 47 -2.43 -9.20 -12.23
CA ARG A 47 -2.09 -9.48 -13.62
C ARG A 47 -2.37 -8.30 -14.54
N ARG A 48 -3.52 -7.65 -14.37
CA ARG A 48 -3.89 -6.45 -15.15
C ARG A 48 -2.96 -5.27 -14.85
N ALA A 49 -2.68 -5.01 -13.58
CA ALA A 49 -1.78 -3.94 -13.17
C ALA A 49 -0.34 -4.17 -13.68
N GLU A 50 0.15 -5.41 -13.72
CA GLU A 50 1.48 -5.72 -14.28
C GLU A 50 1.54 -5.57 -15.80
N ALA A 51 0.43 -5.76 -16.51
CA ALA A 51 0.32 -5.55 -17.95
C ALA A 51 0.07 -4.09 -18.35
N SER A 52 -0.36 -3.25 -17.40
CA SER A 52 -0.71 -1.85 -17.63
C SER A 52 0.51 -0.92 -17.63
N GLU A 53 0.53 0.05 -18.54
CA GLU A 53 1.59 1.06 -18.63
C GLU A 53 1.63 1.97 -17.38
N VAL A 54 0.46 2.22 -16.79
CA VAL A 54 0.30 3.05 -15.58
C VAL A 54 -0.05 2.21 -14.35
N ARG A 55 0.08 0.89 -14.44
CA ARG A 55 -0.26 -0.08 -13.38
C ARG A 55 -1.70 0.04 -12.86
N CYS A 56 -2.64 0.48 -13.69
CA CYS A 56 -4.06 0.54 -13.37
C CYS A 56 -4.74 -0.76 -13.84
N ALA A 57 -5.52 -1.41 -12.98
CA ALA A 57 -6.20 -2.66 -13.34
C ALA A 57 -7.53 -2.45 -14.10
N ASP A 58 -8.00 -1.20 -14.22
CA ASP A 58 -9.16 -0.81 -15.03
C ASP A 58 -8.70 -0.30 -16.41
N PRO A 59 -9.01 -1.00 -17.51
CA PRO A 59 -8.54 -0.62 -18.85
C PRO A 59 -9.18 0.67 -19.39
N THR A 60 -10.35 1.06 -18.88
CA THR A 60 -10.99 2.32 -19.28
C THR A 60 -10.31 3.48 -18.59
N ALA A 61 -10.08 3.37 -17.28
CA ALA A 61 -9.38 4.39 -16.53
C ALA A 61 -7.90 4.49 -16.93
N GLU A 62 -7.24 3.37 -17.23
CA GLU A 62 -5.87 3.35 -17.76
C GLU A 62 -5.72 4.31 -18.96
N ARG A 63 -6.58 4.17 -19.98
CA ARG A 63 -6.50 5.05 -21.17
C ARG A 63 -6.66 6.52 -20.82
N ALA A 64 -7.62 6.84 -19.95
CA ALA A 64 -7.86 8.22 -19.51
C ALA A 64 -6.67 8.77 -18.70
N MET A 65 -6.05 7.95 -17.85
CA MET A 65 -4.87 8.32 -17.07
C MET A 65 -3.65 8.57 -17.97
N ILE A 66 -3.45 7.73 -19.00
CA ILE A 66 -2.39 7.91 -20.00
C ILE A 66 -2.58 9.24 -20.74
N GLU A 67 -3.80 9.51 -21.23
CA GLU A 67 -4.11 10.78 -21.92
C GLU A 67 -3.87 11.99 -21.01
N ALA A 68 -4.25 11.91 -19.73
CA ALA A 68 -3.98 12.97 -18.76
C ALA A 68 -2.48 13.20 -18.55
N ILE A 69 -1.68 12.13 -18.47
CA ILE A 69 -0.22 12.21 -18.38
C ILE A 69 0.37 12.87 -19.61
N ASP A 70 -0.07 12.49 -20.81
CA ASP A 70 0.41 13.09 -22.06
C ASP A 70 0.05 14.58 -22.16
N GLN A 71 -1.17 14.94 -21.73
CA GLN A 71 -1.58 16.33 -21.67
C GLN A 71 -0.73 17.14 -20.68
N ALA A 72 -0.48 16.61 -19.48
CA ALA A 72 0.40 17.26 -18.49
C ALA A 72 1.84 17.41 -19.02
N LYS A 73 2.33 16.40 -19.75
CA LYS A 73 3.63 16.46 -20.43
C LYS A 73 3.68 17.60 -21.44
N ALA A 74 2.64 17.73 -22.26
CA ALA A 74 2.55 18.76 -23.30
C ALA A 74 2.48 20.18 -22.72
N THR A 75 1.86 20.36 -21.55
CA THR A 75 1.77 21.66 -20.85
C THR A 75 2.96 21.94 -19.91
N GLY A 76 3.89 20.99 -19.78
CA GLY A 76 5.06 21.10 -18.91
C GLY A 76 4.75 20.97 -17.41
N ASP A 77 3.62 20.35 -17.08
CA ASP A 77 3.13 20.11 -15.72
C ASP A 77 3.44 18.66 -15.26
N THR A 78 3.04 18.32 -14.03
CA THR A 78 3.21 16.99 -13.42
C THR A 78 1.92 16.53 -12.74
N LEU A 79 1.75 15.22 -12.62
CA LEU A 79 0.58 14.62 -11.97
C LEU A 79 0.98 13.78 -10.76
N GLY A 80 0.12 13.84 -9.75
CA GLY A 80 0.10 12.93 -8.61
C GLY A 80 -1.02 11.91 -8.75
N GLY A 81 -1.31 11.21 -7.67
CA GLY A 81 -2.36 10.20 -7.67
C GLY A 81 -2.37 9.35 -6.42
N VAL A 82 -3.11 8.24 -6.50
CA VAL A 82 -3.29 7.28 -5.42
C VAL A 82 -3.01 5.88 -5.95
N PHE A 83 -2.22 5.12 -5.20
CA PHE A 83 -2.03 3.69 -5.42
C PHE A 83 -2.51 2.90 -4.20
N GLU A 84 -2.94 1.67 -4.45
CA GLU A 84 -3.37 0.71 -3.45
C GLU A 84 -2.40 -0.47 -3.42
N VAL A 85 -1.99 -0.84 -2.21
CA VAL A 85 -1.12 -1.98 -1.95
C VAL A 85 -1.89 -2.97 -1.08
N VAL A 86 -1.83 -4.23 -1.46
CA VAL A 86 -2.57 -5.31 -0.81
C VAL A 86 -1.62 -6.43 -0.42
N ALA A 87 -1.68 -6.87 0.84
CA ALA A 87 -1.08 -8.12 1.28
C ALA A 87 -2.15 -9.19 1.50
N LEU A 88 -1.98 -10.34 0.87
CA LEU A 88 -2.84 -11.52 0.99
C LEU A 88 -2.19 -12.54 1.92
N GLY A 89 -2.98 -13.43 2.50
CA GLY A 89 -2.48 -14.55 3.30
C GLY A 89 -1.86 -14.18 4.65
N CYS A 90 -2.05 -12.94 5.12
CA CYS A 90 -1.56 -12.53 6.43
C CYS A 90 -2.23 -13.38 7.53
N PRO A 91 -1.46 -14.02 8.44
CA PRO A 91 -2.05 -14.72 9.57
C PRO A 91 -2.74 -13.73 10.49
N VAL A 92 -3.72 -14.20 11.26
CA VAL A 92 -4.34 -13.39 12.32
C VAL A 92 -3.28 -12.98 13.37
N GLY A 93 -3.40 -11.77 13.89
CA GLY A 93 -2.66 -11.32 15.06
C GLY A 93 -1.21 -10.86 14.84
N LEU A 94 -0.82 -10.45 13.64
CA LEU A 94 0.38 -9.63 13.43
C LEU A 94 0.13 -8.21 13.94
N GLY A 95 1.12 -7.59 14.58
CA GLY A 95 0.95 -6.32 15.30
C GLY A 95 0.48 -6.52 16.74
N SER A 96 0.19 -5.42 17.44
CA SER A 96 -0.36 -5.48 18.80
C SER A 96 -1.18 -4.23 19.14
N TYR A 97 -2.26 -4.41 19.90
CA TYR A 97 -3.06 -3.33 20.47
C TYR A 97 -2.55 -2.86 21.84
N VAL A 98 -1.53 -3.52 22.41
CA VAL A 98 -1.07 -3.28 23.79
C VAL A 98 -0.37 -1.94 23.93
N HIS A 99 0.41 -1.55 22.91
CA HIS A 99 1.08 -0.25 22.85
C HIS A 99 0.81 0.41 21.51
N TRP A 100 0.71 1.74 21.53
CA TRP A 100 0.30 2.55 20.38
C TRP A 100 1.24 2.41 19.17
N ASP A 101 2.54 2.24 19.40
CA ASP A 101 3.60 2.09 18.41
C ASP A 101 3.73 0.68 17.83
N ARG A 102 3.13 -0.32 18.50
CA ARG A 102 3.07 -1.71 18.04
C ARG A 102 1.85 -2.00 17.18
N LYS A 103 0.92 -1.05 17.07
CA LYS A 103 -0.23 -1.15 16.18
C LYS A 103 0.23 -1.13 14.72
N LEU A 104 -0.17 -2.14 13.96
CA LEU A 104 0.35 -2.38 12.62
C LEU A 104 -0.15 -1.34 11.61
N ASP A 105 -1.36 -0.81 11.79
CA ASP A 105 -1.89 0.33 11.03
C ASP A 105 -1.01 1.57 11.18
N GLY A 106 -0.59 1.91 12.40
CA GLY A 106 0.34 3.01 12.67
C GLY A 106 1.71 2.82 12.02
N ARG A 107 2.27 1.60 12.13
CA ARG A 107 3.56 1.24 11.49
C ARG A 107 3.48 1.29 9.96
N LEU A 108 2.38 0.80 9.37
CA LEU A 108 2.15 0.87 7.93
C LEU A 108 1.96 2.32 7.49
N ALA A 109 1.16 3.12 8.20
CA ALA A 109 0.97 4.53 7.88
C ALA A 109 2.30 5.29 7.88
N GLN A 110 3.15 5.07 8.90
CA GLN A 110 4.51 5.64 8.94
C GLN A 110 5.36 5.16 7.75
N ALA A 111 5.37 3.86 7.48
CA ALA A 111 6.17 3.27 6.41
C ALA A 111 5.79 3.85 5.04
N PHE A 112 4.49 3.99 4.75
CA PHE A 112 4.01 4.58 3.50
C PHE A 112 4.26 6.09 3.43
N CYS A 113 3.97 6.84 4.49
CA CYS A 113 4.24 8.28 4.53
C CYS A 113 5.74 8.62 4.48
N SER A 114 6.63 7.68 4.79
CA SER A 114 8.08 7.84 4.65
C SER A 114 8.58 7.78 3.19
N ILE A 115 7.72 7.37 2.24
CA ILE A 115 8.05 7.32 0.82
C ILE A 115 8.03 8.75 0.28
N HIS A 116 9.02 9.07 -0.55
CA HIS A 116 9.14 10.38 -1.18
C HIS A 116 7.85 10.78 -1.90
N ALA A 117 7.42 12.03 -1.70
CA ALA A 117 6.20 12.63 -2.23
C ALA A 117 4.86 12.05 -1.71
N ILE A 118 4.85 11.09 -0.77
CA ILE A 118 3.61 10.67 -0.13
C ILE A 118 3.16 11.72 0.90
N LYS A 119 1.89 12.08 0.85
CA LYS A 119 1.26 13.09 1.71
C LYS A 119 0.18 12.54 2.63
N GLY A 120 -0.23 11.29 2.42
CA GLY A 120 -1.17 10.59 3.28
C GLY A 120 -1.21 9.11 2.95
N ALA A 121 -1.60 8.31 3.94
CA ALA A 121 -1.88 6.90 3.78
C ALA A 121 -3.17 6.56 4.54
N GLU A 122 -3.96 5.65 4.00
CA GLU A 122 -5.21 5.19 4.58
C GLU A 122 -5.31 3.66 4.56
N ILE A 123 -5.96 3.09 5.57
CA ILE A 123 -6.15 1.64 5.72
C ILE A 123 -7.59 1.30 5.35
N GLY A 124 -7.78 0.27 4.52
CA GLY A 124 -9.11 -0.20 4.12
C GLY A 124 -9.97 0.89 3.50
N MET A 125 -11.15 1.15 4.07
CA MET A 125 -12.06 2.21 3.66
C MET A 125 -11.47 3.62 3.89
N GLY A 126 -10.57 3.78 4.87
CA GLY A 126 -9.81 5.01 5.04
C GLY A 126 -10.67 6.23 5.35
N PHE A 127 -10.42 7.34 4.66
CA PHE A 127 -11.14 8.60 4.85
C PHE A 127 -12.64 8.51 4.51
N GLU A 128 -13.07 7.52 3.72
CA GLU A 128 -14.49 7.28 3.43
C GLU A 128 -15.26 6.82 4.68
N ALA A 129 -14.58 6.16 5.64
CA ALA A 129 -15.22 5.70 6.87
C ALA A 129 -15.76 6.86 7.73
N ALA A 130 -15.14 8.05 7.64
CA ALA A 130 -15.59 9.25 8.34
C ALA A 130 -16.91 9.81 7.79
N ARG A 131 -17.38 9.33 6.63
CA ARG A 131 -18.59 9.80 5.95
C ARG A 131 -19.77 8.86 6.14
N ARG A 132 -19.60 7.76 6.89
CA ARG A 132 -20.58 6.68 7.01
C ARG A 132 -20.89 6.35 8.47
N PRO A 133 -22.12 5.90 8.78
CA PRO A 133 -22.43 5.39 10.11
C PRO A 133 -21.72 4.05 10.36
N GLY A 134 -21.47 3.71 11.63
CA GLY A 134 -20.77 2.48 12.01
C GLY A 134 -21.39 1.20 11.45
N SER A 135 -22.71 1.17 11.24
CA SER A 135 -23.42 0.04 10.61
C SER A 135 -23.02 -0.24 9.15
N GLN A 136 -22.34 0.70 8.50
CA GLN A 136 -21.84 0.58 7.12
C GLN A 136 -20.30 0.55 7.04
N VAL A 137 -19.61 0.62 8.18
CA VAL A 137 -18.15 0.69 8.26
C VAL A 137 -17.55 -0.60 8.81
N HIS A 138 -18.18 -1.21 9.81
CA HIS A 138 -17.60 -2.36 10.48
C HIS A 138 -17.86 -3.67 9.73
N ASP A 139 -16.89 -4.58 9.82
CA ASP A 139 -16.94 -5.88 9.17
C ASP A 139 -17.54 -6.91 10.11
N GLU A 140 -18.76 -7.37 9.80
CA GLU A 140 -19.42 -8.41 10.60
C GLU A 140 -18.59 -9.69 10.64
N ILE A 141 -18.48 -10.26 11.85
CA ILE A 141 -17.80 -11.52 12.11
C ILE A 141 -18.75 -12.67 11.81
N LEU A 142 -18.31 -13.58 10.94
CA LEU A 142 -19.01 -14.81 10.61
C LEU A 142 -18.23 -16.00 11.20
N PHE A 143 -18.92 -17.10 11.44
CA PHE A 143 -18.30 -18.34 11.91
C PHE A 143 -18.86 -19.54 11.14
N ASP A 144 -17.95 -20.37 10.64
CA ASP A 144 -18.24 -21.66 10.03
C ASP A 144 -17.46 -22.76 10.78
N ARG A 145 -18.05 -23.96 10.92
CA ARG A 145 -17.43 -25.04 11.71
C ARG A 145 -16.17 -25.61 11.06
N ASP A 146 -16.08 -25.59 9.73
CA ASP A 146 -14.96 -26.17 8.99
C ASP A 146 -13.91 -25.10 8.63
N ALA A 147 -14.36 -23.86 8.39
CA ALA A 147 -13.50 -22.75 7.98
C ALA A 147 -13.13 -21.75 9.10
N GLY A 148 -13.78 -21.82 10.27
CA GLY A 148 -13.53 -20.94 11.41
C GLY A 148 -14.12 -19.53 11.26
N PHE A 149 -13.50 -18.56 11.94
CA PHE A 149 -13.92 -17.16 11.89
C PHE A 149 -13.56 -16.48 10.56
N SER A 150 -14.50 -15.72 10.00
CA SER A 150 -14.29 -14.91 8.80
C SER A 150 -15.04 -13.58 8.87
N ARG A 151 -14.99 -12.78 7.80
CA ARG A 151 -15.70 -11.50 7.69
C ARG A 151 -16.59 -11.46 6.47
N ARG A 152 -17.73 -10.80 6.61
CA ARG A 152 -18.63 -10.53 5.46
C ARG A 152 -18.02 -9.52 4.48
N THR A 153 -17.30 -8.54 4.99
CA THR A 153 -16.68 -7.45 4.22
C THR A 153 -15.26 -7.19 4.73
N ASN A 154 -14.49 -6.32 4.04
CA ASN A 154 -13.15 -5.93 4.45
C ASN A 154 -12.95 -4.40 4.42
N SER A 155 -13.91 -3.68 4.99
CA SER A 155 -13.88 -2.23 5.16
C SER A 155 -12.74 -1.78 6.07
N ALA A 156 -12.34 -2.62 7.04
CA ALA A 156 -11.21 -2.36 7.93
C ALA A 156 -9.84 -2.56 7.25
N GLY A 157 -9.80 -3.10 6.03
CA GLY A 157 -8.55 -3.33 5.28
C GLY A 157 -7.60 -4.29 5.99
N GLY A 158 -8.14 -5.36 6.56
CA GLY A 158 -7.39 -6.44 7.19
C GLY A 158 -6.91 -6.16 8.60
N LEU A 159 -7.20 -4.98 9.17
CA LEU A 159 -6.66 -4.55 10.46
C LEU A 159 -7.76 -4.10 11.42
N GLU A 160 -7.74 -4.64 12.65
CA GLU A 160 -8.61 -4.19 13.73
C GLU A 160 -7.82 -4.05 15.02
N GLY A 161 -8.01 -2.94 15.73
CA GLY A 161 -7.22 -2.65 16.93
C GLY A 161 -5.71 -2.55 16.69
N GLY A 162 -5.26 -2.48 15.43
CA GLY A 162 -3.85 -2.52 15.06
C GLY A 162 -3.28 -3.94 14.90
N VAL A 163 -4.14 -4.96 14.75
CA VAL A 163 -3.71 -6.34 14.45
C VAL A 163 -4.37 -6.90 13.19
N THR A 164 -3.68 -7.80 12.49
CA THR A 164 -4.28 -8.49 11.32
C THR A 164 -5.45 -9.38 11.73
N ASN A 165 -6.55 -9.31 10.99
CA ASN A 165 -7.77 -10.11 11.24
C ASN A 165 -7.93 -11.30 10.27
N GLY A 166 -6.94 -11.56 9.41
CA GLY A 166 -6.94 -12.63 8.41
C GLY A 166 -7.51 -12.24 7.04
N GLN A 167 -8.17 -11.09 6.93
CA GLN A 167 -8.54 -10.51 5.62
C GLN A 167 -7.33 -9.87 4.94
N PRO A 168 -7.40 -9.58 3.62
CA PRO A 168 -6.37 -8.82 2.93
C PRO A 168 -6.03 -7.51 3.65
N VAL A 169 -4.75 -7.25 3.88
CA VAL A 169 -4.29 -5.96 4.43
C VAL A 169 -4.21 -4.96 3.29
N ILE A 170 -4.99 -3.89 3.38
CA ILE A 170 -5.15 -2.91 2.28
C ILE A 170 -4.70 -1.54 2.75
N VAL A 171 -3.73 -0.95 2.03
CA VAL A 171 -3.23 0.40 2.27
C VAL A 171 -3.28 1.19 0.97
N ARG A 172 -3.89 2.38 1.00
CA ARG A 172 -3.81 3.36 -0.10
C ARG A 172 -2.92 4.53 0.31
N ALA A 173 -2.15 5.05 -0.63
CA ALA A 173 -1.29 6.21 -0.37
C ALA A 173 -1.40 7.27 -1.45
N VAL A 174 -1.44 8.53 -0.99
CA VAL A 174 -1.59 9.72 -1.81
C VAL A 174 -0.21 10.28 -2.13
N MET A 175 0.18 10.21 -3.41
CA MET A 175 1.39 10.82 -3.92
C MET A 175 1.06 12.19 -4.51
N LYS A 176 1.69 13.24 -3.98
CA LYS A 176 1.59 14.56 -4.62
C LYS A 176 2.30 14.55 -5.99
N PRO A 177 1.95 15.46 -6.92
CA PRO A 177 2.74 15.67 -8.13
C PRO A 177 4.23 15.89 -7.82
N ILE A 178 5.08 15.47 -8.75
CA ILE A 178 6.53 15.64 -8.63
C ILE A 178 6.84 17.15 -8.59
N ALA A 179 7.73 17.57 -7.68
CA ALA A 179 7.91 18.99 -7.38
C ALA A 179 8.55 19.81 -8.52
N THR A 180 9.29 19.17 -9.42
CA THR A 180 9.99 19.82 -10.52
C THR A 180 9.15 19.77 -11.79
N LEU A 181 8.67 20.93 -12.22
CA LEU A 181 7.92 21.10 -13.47
C LEU A 181 8.85 21.54 -14.59
N ARG A 182 8.54 21.19 -15.84
CA ARG A 182 9.24 21.74 -17.02
C ARG A 182 8.93 23.21 -17.23
N ARG A 183 7.72 23.63 -16.84
CA ARG A 183 7.37 25.04 -16.65
C ARG A 183 7.67 25.40 -15.19
N PRO A 184 8.82 26.01 -14.89
CA PRO A 184 9.25 26.18 -13.51
C PRO A 184 8.29 27.05 -12.72
N LEU A 185 8.24 26.80 -11.42
CA LEU A 185 7.57 27.68 -10.48
C LEU A 185 8.51 28.82 -10.09
N GLN A 186 7.92 29.92 -9.60
CA GLN A 186 8.70 30.96 -8.95
C GLN A 186 9.40 30.39 -7.71
N SER A 187 10.66 30.77 -7.56
CA SER A 187 11.53 30.47 -6.42
C SER A 187 12.32 31.72 -6.03
N VAL A 188 13.26 31.55 -5.11
CA VAL A 188 14.14 32.61 -4.62
C VAL A 188 15.56 32.07 -4.53
N ASP A 189 16.52 32.81 -5.07
CA ASP A 189 17.94 32.49 -4.92
C ASP A 189 18.33 32.64 -3.43
N VAL A 190 18.94 31.59 -2.88
CA VAL A 190 19.23 31.54 -1.45
C VAL A 190 20.36 32.47 -1.01
N GLU A 191 21.24 32.88 -1.93
CA GLU A 191 22.35 33.80 -1.67
C GLU A 191 21.91 35.25 -1.88
N THR A 192 21.34 35.55 -3.04
CA THR A 192 21.01 36.93 -3.43
C THR A 192 19.66 37.42 -2.91
N LYS A 193 18.76 36.50 -2.52
CA LYS A 193 17.35 36.74 -2.16
C LYS A 193 16.50 37.28 -3.32
N GLU A 194 16.98 37.19 -4.55
CA GLU A 194 16.24 37.62 -5.73
C GLU A 194 15.25 36.54 -6.19
N VAL A 195 14.18 36.97 -6.84
CA VAL A 195 13.18 36.07 -7.43
C VAL A 195 13.78 35.41 -8.67
N VAL A 196 13.75 34.08 -8.69
CA VAL A 196 14.25 33.25 -9.81
C VAL A 196 13.25 32.17 -10.18
N GLU A 197 13.45 31.49 -11.31
CA GLU A 197 12.73 30.26 -11.62
C GLU A 197 13.36 29.07 -10.92
N ALA A 198 12.54 28.12 -10.44
CA ALA A 198 13.02 26.89 -9.84
C ALA A 198 13.84 26.06 -10.85
N VAL A 199 14.90 25.40 -10.38
CA VAL A 199 15.72 24.53 -11.24
C VAL A 199 14.94 23.30 -11.70
N VAL A 200 15.12 22.93 -12.97
CA VAL A 200 14.52 21.73 -13.56
C VAL A 200 15.47 20.54 -13.41
N GLU A 201 15.26 19.74 -12.36
CA GLU A 201 16.08 18.56 -12.01
C GLU A 201 15.66 17.28 -12.72
N ARG A 202 14.36 17.07 -12.92
CA ARG A 202 13.81 15.81 -13.46
C ARG A 202 12.69 16.06 -14.46
N SER A 203 12.56 15.13 -15.40
CA SER A 203 11.68 15.26 -16.56
C SER A 203 10.42 14.39 -16.50
N ASP A 204 10.28 13.55 -15.47
CA ASP A 204 9.14 12.65 -15.31
C ASP A 204 7.87 13.44 -14.98
N VAL A 205 6.76 13.04 -15.60
CA VAL A 205 5.46 13.71 -15.44
C VAL A 205 4.66 13.09 -14.32
N CYS A 206 4.68 11.76 -14.19
CA CYS A 206 3.98 11.01 -13.16
C CYS A 206 4.83 9.82 -12.72
N ALA A 207 4.96 9.61 -11.41
CA ALA A 207 5.69 8.48 -10.83
C ALA A 207 4.83 7.63 -9.88
N VAL A 208 3.50 7.80 -9.93
CA VAL A 208 2.53 7.02 -9.13
C VAL A 208 2.68 5.50 -9.35
N PRO A 209 2.86 4.99 -10.58
CA PRO A 209 3.03 3.54 -10.79
C PRO A 209 4.28 2.99 -10.09
N ALA A 210 5.41 3.70 -10.22
CA ALA A 210 6.64 3.32 -9.54
C ALA A 210 6.54 3.45 -8.01
N ALA A 211 5.82 4.47 -7.52
CA ALA A 211 5.55 4.63 -6.09
C ALA A 211 4.71 3.48 -5.53
N GLY A 212 3.79 2.89 -6.31
CA GLY A 212 3.08 1.66 -5.96
C GLY A 212 4.03 0.51 -5.63
N VAL A 213 5.05 0.27 -6.46
CA VAL A 213 6.09 -0.74 -6.22
C VAL A 213 6.91 -0.45 -4.96
N VAL A 214 7.20 0.83 -4.69
CA VAL A 214 7.86 1.24 -3.44
C VAL A 214 6.93 1.04 -2.23
N GLY A 215 5.62 1.23 -2.40
CA GLY A 215 4.60 0.90 -1.41
C GLY A 215 4.56 -0.58 -1.08
N GLU A 216 4.62 -1.46 -2.09
CA GLU A 216 4.78 -2.91 -1.88
C GLU A 216 6.05 -3.22 -1.09
N ALA A 217 7.14 -2.50 -1.36
CA ALA A 217 8.39 -2.69 -0.65
C ALA A 217 8.27 -2.33 0.84
N MET A 218 7.68 -1.17 1.13
CA MET A 218 7.47 -0.72 2.52
C MET A 218 6.49 -1.62 3.28
N MET A 219 5.42 -2.10 2.63
CA MET A 219 4.52 -3.09 3.22
C MET A 219 5.24 -4.40 3.52
N ALA A 220 6.04 -4.91 2.58
CA ALA A 220 6.79 -6.16 2.76
C ALA A 220 7.76 -6.09 3.94
N ILE A 221 8.51 -4.98 4.05
CA ILE A 221 9.46 -4.78 5.15
C ILE A 221 8.72 -4.74 6.49
N THR A 222 7.65 -3.96 6.59
CA THR A 222 6.86 -3.83 7.83
C THR A 222 6.22 -5.15 8.24
N LEU A 223 5.64 -5.90 7.30
CA LEU A 223 5.05 -7.20 7.58
C LEU A 223 6.10 -8.25 7.96
N ALA A 224 7.25 -8.27 7.29
CA ALA A 224 8.34 -9.19 7.65
C ALA A 224 8.84 -8.93 9.07
N GLN A 225 8.97 -7.66 9.48
CA GLN A 225 9.30 -7.31 10.86
C GLN A 225 8.22 -7.80 11.84
N ALA A 226 6.94 -7.62 11.52
CA ALA A 226 5.84 -8.06 12.38
C ALA A 226 5.78 -9.61 12.50
N VAL A 227 6.08 -10.33 11.42
CA VAL A 227 6.22 -11.80 11.40
C VAL A 227 7.36 -12.24 12.31
N LEU A 228 8.55 -11.66 12.15
CA LEU A 228 9.71 -11.98 12.99
C LEU A 228 9.49 -11.61 14.46
N GLU A 229 8.82 -10.50 14.74
CA GLU A 229 8.46 -10.08 16.11
C GLU A 229 7.47 -11.06 16.77
N LYS A 230 6.50 -11.58 16.01
CA LYS A 230 5.48 -12.50 16.54
C LYS A 230 6.00 -13.93 16.71
N PHE A 231 6.73 -14.44 15.72
CA PHE A 231 7.11 -15.85 15.66
C PHE A 231 8.54 -16.11 16.14
N GLY A 232 9.40 -15.09 16.17
CA GLY A 232 10.80 -15.20 16.57
C GLY A 232 11.58 -16.22 15.75
N GLY A 233 12.76 -16.58 16.24
CA GLY A 233 13.61 -17.62 15.67
C GLY A 233 14.80 -17.09 14.87
N ASP A 234 15.87 -17.88 14.87
CA ASP A 234 17.14 -17.53 14.21
C ASP A 234 17.36 -18.27 12.89
N SER A 235 16.45 -19.20 12.55
CA SER A 235 16.45 -19.95 11.29
C SER A 235 15.04 -20.06 10.70
N LEU A 236 14.96 -20.20 9.37
CA LEU A 236 13.66 -20.35 8.70
C LEU A 236 12.86 -21.56 9.20
N GLU A 237 13.54 -22.66 9.53
CA GLU A 237 12.90 -23.86 10.07
C GLU A 237 12.24 -23.58 11.43
N GLU A 238 12.92 -22.85 12.31
CA GLU A 238 12.38 -22.44 13.59
C GLU A 238 11.18 -21.48 13.44
N ILE A 239 11.30 -20.47 12.58
CA ILE A 239 10.20 -19.52 12.34
C ILE A 239 8.96 -20.29 11.84
N ARG A 240 9.15 -21.25 10.90
CA ARG A 240 8.05 -22.09 10.37
C ARG A 240 7.42 -22.97 11.45
N ARG A 241 8.22 -23.59 12.32
CA ARG A 241 7.70 -24.40 13.44
C ARG A 241 6.83 -23.55 14.37
N ASN A 242 7.29 -22.36 14.73
CA ASN A 242 6.55 -21.46 15.62
C ASN A 242 5.26 -20.95 14.96
N TYR A 243 5.33 -20.61 13.67
CA TYR A 243 4.17 -20.23 12.86
C TYR A 243 3.13 -21.37 12.79
N GLN A 244 3.55 -22.59 12.49
CA GLN A 244 2.66 -23.76 12.40
C GLN A 244 2.00 -24.07 13.75
N GLY A 245 2.78 -24.06 14.84
CA GLY A 245 2.25 -24.23 16.18
C GLY A 245 1.19 -23.17 16.53
N TYR A 246 1.40 -21.92 16.10
CA TYR A 246 0.40 -20.87 16.23
C TYR A 246 -0.85 -21.15 15.39
N GLN A 247 -0.72 -21.49 14.12
CA GLN A 247 -1.85 -21.81 13.23
C GLN A 247 -2.68 -22.99 13.77
N ASP A 248 -2.03 -24.05 14.24
CA ASP A 248 -2.71 -25.21 14.81
C ASP A 248 -3.41 -24.87 16.13
N SER A 249 -2.87 -23.91 16.90
CA SER A 249 -3.54 -23.42 18.10
C SER A 249 -4.84 -22.68 17.79
N LEU A 250 -4.92 -21.98 16.66
CA LEU A 250 -6.11 -21.25 16.24
C LEU A 250 -7.24 -22.18 15.82
N LYS A 251 -6.95 -23.33 15.20
CA LYS A 251 -7.95 -24.34 14.82
C LYS A 251 -8.72 -24.95 15.99
N ARG A 252 -8.26 -24.72 17.23
CA ARG A 252 -8.92 -25.18 18.47
C ARG A 252 -9.97 -24.21 18.99
N TRP A 253 -10.05 -23.01 18.42
CA TRP A 253 -11.03 -21.98 18.72
C TRP A 253 -12.11 -21.97 17.64
#